data_AF-A0A1S7RV15-F1
#
_entry.id   AF-A0A1S7RV15-F1
#
_cell.length_a   1.000
_cell.length_b   1.000
_cell.length_c   1.000
_cell.angle_alpha   90.00
_cell.angle_beta   90.00
_cell.angle_gamma   90.00
#
_symmetry.space_group_name_H-M   'P 1'
#
loop_
_entity.id
_entity.type
_entity.pdbx_description
1 polymer ?
#
loop_
_entity_poly.entity_id
_entity_poly.type
_entity_poly.pdbx_seq_one_letter_code
_entity_poly.pdbx_strand_id
1 'polypeptide(L)' 'MMSRTFDADHLLSVLIEFYQQEEHFILHKEGKIYARIIVTEDEQGPIPFHGKFNICLTDIAVHLAERMSK' A
#
# COMPACT_ATOMS: atom_id res chain seq x y z
N MET A 1 -24.46 -2.26 21.11
CA MET A 1 -23.61 -2.76 20.02
C MET A 1 -22.61 -1.66 19.68
N MET A 2 -21.36 -1.77 20.12
CA MET A 2 -20.31 -0.85 19.66
C MET A 2 -19.96 -1.28 18.24
N SER A 3 -20.38 -0.48 17.26
CA SER A 3 -19.95 -0.63 15.88
C SER A 3 -18.43 -0.52 15.89
N ARG A 4 -17.72 -1.56 15.44
CA ARG A 4 -16.27 -1.50 15.22
C ARG A 4 -16.09 -0.58 14.02
N THR A 5 -16.01 0.72 14.23
CA THR A 5 -15.44 1.62 13.23
C THR A 5 -14.00 1.17 13.04
N PHE A 6 -13.74 0.45 11.94
CA PHE A 6 -12.38 0.07 11.59
C PHE A 6 -11.61 1.37 11.34
N ASP A 7 -10.55 1.57 12.12
CA ASP A 7 -9.76 2.78 12.08
C ASP A 7 -8.84 2.75 10.85
N ALA A 8 -9.02 3.71 9.94
CA ALA A 8 -8.19 3.84 8.75
C ALA A 8 -6.71 4.04 9.13
N ASP A 9 -6.42 4.68 10.27
CA ASP A 9 -5.05 4.89 10.73
C ASP A 9 -4.39 3.56 11.17
N HIS A 10 -5.18 2.66 11.78
CA HIS A 10 -4.70 1.32 12.13
C HIS A 10 -4.43 0.50 10.87
N LEU A 11 -5.34 0.52 9.89
CA LEU A 11 -5.15 -0.18 8.61
C LEU A 11 -3.96 0.36 7.83
N LEU A 12 -3.77 1.68 7.82
CA LEU A 12 -2.62 2.32 7.20
C LEU A 12 -1.31 1.88 7.84
N SER A 13 -1.27 1.79 9.18
CA SER A 13 -0.08 1.32 9.91
C SER A 13 0.28 -0.11 9.54
N VAL A 14 -0.71 -1.01 9.49
CA VAL A 14 -0.50 -2.42 9.08
C VAL A 14 -0.02 -2.53 7.63
N LEU A 15 -0.58 -1.72 6.71
CA LEU A 15 -0.12 -1.69 5.33
C LEU A 15 1.34 -1.21 5.22
N ILE A 16 1.72 -0.16 5.96
CA ILE A 16 3.09 0.33 5.98
C ILE A 16 4.06 -0.77 6.45
N GLU A 17 3.74 -1.43 7.56
CA GLU A 17 4.56 -2.53 8.10
C GLU A 17 4.72 -3.67 7.09
N PHE A 18 3.61 -4.09 6.45
CA PHE A 18 3.63 -5.13 5.43
C PHE A 18 4.54 -4.77 4.25
N TYR A 19 4.36 -3.58 3.66
CA TYR A 19 5.17 -3.16 2.52
C TYR A 19 6.64 -2.92 2.89
N GLN A 20 6.94 -2.53 4.13
CA GLN A 20 8.33 -2.46 4.61
C GLN A 20 8.98 -3.84 4.80
N GLN A 21 8.22 -4.83 5.26
CA GLN A 21 8.69 -6.21 5.41
C GLN A 21 9.00 -6.86 4.05
N GLU A 22 8.22 -6.53 3.02
CA GLU A 22 8.45 -6.94 1.63
C GLU A 22 9.53 -6.08 0.92
N GLU A 23 10.35 -5.36 1.69
CA GLU A 23 11.47 -4.54 1.21
C GLU A 23 11.07 -3.44 0.20
N HIS A 24 9.80 -3.01 0.21
CA HIS A 24 9.32 -1.91 -0.60
C HIS A 24 9.59 -0.54 0.04
N PHE A 25 9.76 0.49 -0.79
CA PHE A 25 10.05 1.83 -0.31
C PHE A 25 8.77 2.56 0.10
N ILE A 26 8.76 3.13 1.30
CA ILE A 26 7.66 3.99 1.77
C ILE A 26 7.97 5.46 1.48
N LEU A 27 7.01 6.15 0.86
CA LEU A 27 7.14 7.54 0.45
C LEU A 27 6.01 8.37 1.03
N HIS A 28 6.35 9.55 1.52
CA HIS A 28 5.39 10.56 1.97
C HIS A 28 5.31 11.66 0.91
N LYS A 29 4.12 11.87 0.34
CA LYS A 29 3.89 12.90 -0.68
C LYS A 29 2.49 13.48 -0.52
N GLU A 30 2.38 14.81 -0.51
CA GLU A 30 1.09 15.53 -0.49
C GLU A 30 0.16 15.06 0.66
N GLY A 31 0.73 14.77 1.83
CA GLY A 31 -0.02 14.29 3.00
C GLY A 31 -0.49 12.84 2.93
N LYS A 32 -0.12 12.10 1.87
CA LYS A 32 -0.43 10.68 1.69
C LYS A 32 0.83 9.82 1.73
N ILE A 33 0.63 8.55 2.06
CA ILE A 33 1.67 7.54 2.13
C ILE A 33 1.53 6.59 0.94
N TYR A 34 2.65 6.32 0.28
CA TYR A 34 2.75 5.45 -0.87
C TYR A 34 3.79 4.36 -0.65
N ALA A 35 3.50 3.14 -1.09
CA ALA A 35 4.51 2.11 -1.30
C ALA A 35 5.00 2.20 -2.75
N ARG A 36 6.30 2.34 -2.96
CA ARG A 36 6.93 2.23 -4.27
C ARG A 36 7.42 0.81 -4.47
N ILE A 37 6.85 0.17 -5.47
CA ILE A 37 7.24 -1.16 -5.91
C ILE A 37 8.16 -0.98 -7.12
N ILE A 38 9.30 -1.67 -7.04
CA ILE A 38 10.27 -1.76 -8.11
C ILE A 38 10.16 -3.18 -8.64
N VAL A 39 9.79 -3.32 -9.90
CA VAL A 39 9.77 -4.61 -10.58
C VAL A 39 10.99 -4.66 -11.47
N THR A 40 11.86 -5.62 -11.19
CA THR A 40 12.98 -6.03 -12.02
C THR A 40 12.73 -7.47 -12.42
N GLU A 41 11.92 -7.68 -13.46
CA GLU A 41 11.78 -9.02 -14.03
C GLU A 41 12.95 -9.26 -15.00
N ASP A 42 13.94 -10.02 -14.55
CA ASP A 42 14.98 -10.61 -15.40
C ASP A 42 14.63 -12.06 -15.81
N GLU A 43 13.49 -12.59 -15.37
CA GLU A 43 13.13 -13.99 -15.58
C GLU A 43 12.11 -14.16 -16.72
N GLN A 44 12.66 -14.46 -17.91
CA GLN A 44 12.04 -15.24 -18.99
C GLN A 44 11.03 -14.55 -19.96
N GLY A 45 10.92 -13.22 -19.96
CA GLY A 45 10.22 -12.48 -21.01
C GLY A 45 11.17 -11.96 -22.11
N PRO A 46 10.73 -11.84 -23.39
CA PRO A 46 11.57 -11.31 -24.48
C PRO A 46 11.92 -9.81 -24.33
N ILE A 47 11.31 -9.11 -23.38
CA ILE A 47 11.56 -7.70 -23.07
C ILE A 47 11.66 -7.57 -21.55
N PRO A 48 12.82 -7.18 -20.99
CA PRO A 48 12.94 -6.96 -19.56
C PRO A 48 12.04 -5.79 -19.16
N PHE A 49 11.11 -6.04 -18.23
CA PHE A 49 10.25 -5.01 -17.68
C PHE A 49 10.89 -4.43 -16.42
N HIS A 50 11.41 -3.21 -16.55
CA HIS A 50 11.88 -2.41 -15.43
C HIS A 50 10.85 -1.33 -15.11
N GLY A 51 9.94 -1.64 -14.19
CA GLY A 51 8.84 -0.77 -13.80
C GLY A 51 9.04 -0.16 -12.42
N LYS A 52 8.61 1.09 -12.25
CA LYS A 52 8.44 1.71 -10.93
C LYS A 52 7.02 2.25 -10.84
N PHE A 53 6.26 1.79 -9.86
CA PHE A 53 4.92 2.30 -9.60
C PHE A 53 4.72 2.58 -8.12
N ASN A 54 3.87 3.56 -7.82
CA ASN A 54 3.54 3.95 -6.46
C ASN A 54 2.09 3.54 -6.17
N ILE A 55 1.88 2.75 -5.13
CA ILE A 55 0.57 2.39 -4.61
C ILE A 55 0.24 3.31 -3.45
N CYS A 56 -0.90 4.01 -3.49
CA CYS A 56 -1.35 4.90 -2.42
C CYS A 56 -1.94 4.11 -1.25
N LEU A 57 -1.18 3.93 -0.17
CA LEU A 57 -1.60 3.16 1.00
C LEU A 57 -2.70 3.88 1.78
N THR A 58 -2.64 5.21 1.84
CA THR A 58 -3.66 6.03 2.52
C THR A 58 -5.04 5.82 1.90
N ASP A 59 -5.14 5.85 0.56
CA ASP A 59 -6.44 5.67 -0.12
C ASP A 59 -6.96 4.23 0.04
N ILE A 60 -6.07 3.23 0.04
CA ILE A 60 -6.43 1.83 0.32
C ILE A 60 -6.98 1.69 1.74
N ALA A 61 -6.29 2.26 2.74
CA ALA A 61 -6.69 2.17 4.13
C ALA A 61 -8.07 2.81 4.38
N VAL A 62 -8.31 4.01 3.82
CA VAL A 62 -9.61 4.70 3.87
C VAL A 62 -10.70 3.84 3.22
N HIS A 63 -10.45 3.33 2.01
CA HIS A 63 -11.43 2.53 1.30
C HIS A 63 -11.78 1.22 2.03
N LEU A 64 -10.78 0.56 2.63
CA LEU A 64 -10.99 -0.64 3.44
C LEU A 64 -11.80 -0.33 4.72
N ALA A 65 -11.45 0.73 5.44
CA ALA A 65 -12.17 1.18 6.63
C ALA A 65 -13.66 1.45 6.32
N GLU A 66 -13.94 2.14 5.22
CA GLU A 66 -15.30 2.43 4.75
C GLU A 66 -16.08 1.14 4.41
N ARG A 67 -15.44 0.17 3.76
CA ARG A 67 -16.08 -1.10 3.39
C ARG A 67 -16.35 -2.00 4.59
N MET A 68 -15.48 -2.00 5.58
CA MET A 68 -15.61 -2.84 6.78
C MET A 68 -16.57 -2.25 7.82
N SER A 69 -16.90 -0.97 7.69
CA SER A 69 -17.86 -0.27 8.55
C SER A 69 -19.30 -0.33 8.02
N LYS A 70 -19.54 -1.00 6.88
CA LYS A 70 -20.86 -1.30 6.31
C LYS A 70 -21.27 -2.72 6.64
#